data_AF-A0A844AZD6-F1
#
_entry.id   AF-A0A844AZD6-F1
#
_cell.length_a   1.000
_cell.length_b   1.000
_cell.length_c   1.000
_cell.angle_alpha   90.00
_cell.angle_beta   90.00
_cell.angle_gamma   90.00
#
_symmetry.space_group_name_H-M   'P 1'
#
loop_
_entity.id
_entity.type
_entity.pdbx_description
1 polymer ?
#
loop_
_entity_poly.entity_id
_entity_poly.type
_entity_poly.pdbx_seq_one_letter_code
_entity_poly.pdbx_strand_id
1 'polypeptide(L)'
;MAVGTVMQVDLDDISSERELYGWMATQPAELSRAMAARSALRSLPAVMTRVERMTTNANAGASLVSCLRATIVTCVSAHRLDGPSEALIDAAVAAANAAPRMYPSVTDRTATLCAMSAAESVTCKARASVADAAGQALSLSSDTARSSTLTAGLAPFSSEATVIGDAKAGQDTHGAELFETRLWTTGKAPMPILEYWEGFSKAARDEPTWTYWVEWYQGFMSGAPLDWELQELVALIDDTIWRAGAEAVGIEIERIRTEIAAKAAAAAEAEAAAKAVAVEEQRQLRGAMPASVDHLVANRTIALAVLDGLSAQVELSQSLVASSATISAPLAKMQTGLSQVCNTLRTSTPDALKQESTLMGMRTQVAHFNMAFQQFEAAVLALKHNRADLPAPDQKVLTALLNQRALLGSMASGLSVLAGQDQSLQDRYEDFAATWLDLAKAA
;
A
#
# COMPACT_ATOMS: atom_id res chain seq x y z
N MET A 1 28.90 15.61 30.79
CA MET A 1 30.18 16.10 30.24
C MET A 1 29.84 17.08 29.14
N ALA A 2 30.47 18.26 29.09
CA ALA A 2 30.27 19.17 27.97
C ALA A 2 30.70 18.45 26.68
N VAL A 3 29.82 18.40 25.68
CA VAL A 3 30.10 17.79 24.37
C VAL A 3 31.16 18.69 23.72
N GLY A 4 32.43 18.37 23.96
CA GLY A 4 33.53 18.92 23.19
C GLY A 4 33.28 18.65 21.72
N THR A 5 33.65 19.58 20.86
CA THR A 5 33.54 19.49 19.40
C THR A 5 33.86 18.06 18.95
N VAL A 6 32.85 17.31 18.52
CA VAL A 6 33.02 15.92 18.07
C VAL A 6 33.88 16.00 16.81
N MET A 7 35.13 15.51 16.89
CA MET A 7 35.99 15.42 15.72
C MET A 7 35.30 14.49 14.71
N GLN A 8 35.08 14.99 13.50
CA GLN A 8 34.58 14.19 12.40
C GLN A 8 35.68 13.18 12.04
N VAL A 9 35.42 11.90 12.34
CA VAL A 9 36.30 10.77 11.99
C VAL A 9 35.85 10.22 10.65
N ASP A 10 36.76 10.07 9.69
CA ASP A 10 36.46 9.40 8.42
C ASP A 10 36.29 7.89 8.67
N LEU A 11 35.35 7.26 7.96
CA LEU A 11 35.03 5.84 8.16
C LEU A 11 36.23 4.93 7.84
N ASP A 12 37.09 5.35 6.90
CA ASP A 12 38.31 4.61 6.54
C ASP A 12 39.42 4.71 7.60
N ASP A 13 39.34 5.69 8.51
CA ASP A 13 40.29 5.88 9.60
C ASP A 13 39.87 5.17 10.91
N ILE A 14 38.70 4.52 10.93
CA ILE A 14 38.19 3.85 12.14
C ILE A 14 38.99 2.59 12.42
N SER A 15 39.78 2.63 13.49
CA SER A 15 40.63 1.54 13.96
C SER A 15 40.21 0.98 15.33
N SER A 16 39.27 1.66 15.99
CA SER A 16 38.80 1.31 17.34
C SER A 16 37.29 1.48 17.50
N GLU A 17 36.72 0.75 18.46
CA GLU A 17 35.30 0.87 18.85
C GLU A 17 34.93 2.30 19.28
N ARG A 18 35.87 3.01 19.92
CA ARG A 18 35.67 4.41 20.33
C ARG A 18 35.55 5.36 19.15
N GLU A 19 36.34 5.16 18.10
CA GLU A 19 36.26 5.94 16.86
C GLU A 19 34.95 5.64 16.12
N LEU A 20 34.51 4.37 16.11
CA LEU A 20 33.21 3.98 15.58
C LEU A 20 32.06 4.69 16.29
N TYR A 21 32.09 4.79 17.62
CA TYR A 21 31.09 5.56 18.37
C TYR A 21 31.10 7.04 18.00
N GLY A 22 32.30 7.64 17.90
CA GLY A 22 32.46 9.02 17.44
C GLY A 22 31.84 9.25 16.06
N TRP A 23 32.05 8.31 15.14
CA TRP A 23 31.46 8.32 13.81
C TRP A 23 29.92 8.17 13.86
N MET A 24 29.38 7.19 14.57
CA MET A 24 27.91 6.98 14.68
C MET A 24 27.19 8.20 15.26
N ALA A 25 27.81 8.92 16.20
CA ALA A 25 27.24 10.14 16.77
C ALA A 25 27.04 11.27 15.74
N THR A 26 27.73 11.20 14.59
CA THR A 26 27.56 12.13 13.46
C THR A 26 26.53 11.66 12.43
N GLN A 27 26.11 10.40 12.50
CA GLN A 27 25.19 9.80 11.53
C GLN A 27 23.72 10.11 11.83
N PRO A 28 22.81 9.90 10.85
CA PRO A 28 21.37 9.91 11.10
C PRO A 28 20.97 8.89 12.19
N ALA A 29 19.91 9.20 12.94
CA ALA A 29 19.45 8.34 14.04
C ALA A 29 18.98 6.97 13.52
N GLU A 30 18.42 6.94 12.32
CA GLU A 30 17.94 5.76 11.62
C GLU A 30 19.08 4.75 11.41
N LEU A 31 20.24 5.23 10.95
CA LEU A 31 21.42 4.38 10.74
C LEU A 31 21.96 3.85 12.07
N SER A 32 22.02 4.68 13.12
CA SER A 32 22.44 4.24 14.45
C SER A 32 21.51 3.15 15.01
N ARG A 33 20.19 3.29 14.85
CA ARG A 33 19.23 2.24 15.24
C ARG A 33 19.38 0.98 14.40
N ALA A 34 19.66 1.09 13.10
CA ALA A 34 19.90 -0.06 12.23
C ALA A 34 21.13 -0.87 12.68
N MET A 35 22.21 -0.17 13.06
CA MET A 35 23.42 -0.76 13.63
C MET A 35 23.14 -1.47 14.96
N ALA A 36 22.34 -0.85 15.84
CA ALA A 36 21.91 -1.44 17.10
C ALA A 36 21.06 -2.71 16.87
N ALA A 37 20.09 -2.64 15.96
CA ALA A 37 19.24 -3.76 15.59
C ALA A 37 20.04 -4.94 15.02
N ARG A 38 21.00 -4.70 14.12
CA ARG A 38 21.86 -5.76 13.56
C ARG A 38 22.77 -6.39 14.61
N SER A 39 23.24 -5.60 15.58
CA SER A 39 24.00 -6.11 16.73
C SER A 39 23.15 -7.02 17.61
N ALA A 40 21.90 -6.63 17.88
CA ALA A 40 20.94 -7.46 18.60
C ALA A 40 20.63 -8.75 17.84
N LEU A 41 20.35 -8.67 16.52
CA LEU A 41 20.14 -9.83 15.65
C LEU A 41 21.32 -10.81 15.73
N ARG A 42 22.57 -10.35 15.62
CA ARG A 42 23.76 -11.23 15.70
C ARG A 42 23.92 -11.93 17.04
N SER A 43 23.43 -11.32 18.11
CA SER A 43 23.51 -11.86 19.47
C SER A 43 22.36 -12.81 19.79
N LEU A 44 21.24 -12.68 19.07
CA LEU A 44 19.99 -13.36 19.36
C LEU A 44 20.08 -14.90 19.43
N PRO A 45 20.85 -15.60 18.55
CA PRO A 45 20.97 -17.05 18.64
C PRO A 45 21.43 -17.58 20.00
N ALA A 46 22.27 -16.81 20.71
CA ALA A 46 22.72 -17.20 22.05
C ALA A 46 21.54 -17.39 23.03
N VAL A 47 20.50 -16.55 22.93
CA VAL A 47 19.29 -16.66 23.76
C VAL A 47 18.32 -17.70 23.17
N MET A 48 18.29 -17.88 21.84
CA MET A 48 17.42 -18.85 21.16
C MET A 48 17.74 -20.31 21.52
N THR A 49 18.99 -20.63 21.86
CA THR A 49 19.38 -21.99 22.32
C THR A 49 18.57 -22.51 23.49
N ARG A 50 17.91 -21.61 24.23
CA ARG A 50 17.08 -21.95 25.36
C ARG A 50 15.78 -22.66 24.99
N VAL A 51 15.32 -22.56 23.76
CA VAL A 51 14.09 -23.23 23.30
C VAL A 51 14.19 -24.74 23.49
N GLU A 52 15.36 -25.31 23.18
CA GLU A 52 15.66 -26.73 23.44
C GLU A 52 15.57 -27.11 24.94
N ARG A 53 15.72 -26.13 25.84
CA ARG A 53 15.74 -26.30 27.30
C ARG A 53 14.42 -25.90 27.99
N MET A 54 13.44 -25.39 27.24
CA MET A 54 12.19 -24.84 27.81
C MET A 54 11.32 -25.86 28.52
N THR A 55 11.50 -27.17 28.26
CA THR A 55 10.78 -28.24 28.98
C THR A 55 10.98 -28.21 30.50
N THR A 56 11.98 -27.49 31.01
CA THR A 56 12.32 -27.47 32.44
C THR A 56 12.34 -26.08 33.09
N ASN A 57 12.26 -24.98 32.33
CA ASN A 57 12.42 -23.63 32.89
C ASN A 57 11.52 -22.59 32.21
N ALA A 58 10.39 -22.26 32.84
CA ALA A 58 9.44 -21.25 32.36
C ALA A 58 10.07 -19.85 32.15
N ASN A 59 11.12 -19.48 32.90
CA ASN A 59 11.77 -18.18 32.76
C ASN A 59 12.62 -18.06 31.47
N ALA A 60 12.99 -19.19 30.88
CA ALA A 60 13.78 -19.23 29.66
C ALA A 60 13.01 -18.66 28.47
N GLY A 61 11.72 -19.01 28.36
CA GLY A 61 10.82 -18.50 27.31
C GLY A 61 10.58 -17.00 27.43
N ALA A 62 10.31 -16.50 28.65
CA ALA A 62 10.07 -15.07 28.88
C ALA A 62 11.29 -14.19 28.49
N SER A 63 12.51 -14.68 28.75
CA SER A 63 13.74 -13.98 28.34
C SER A 63 13.84 -13.87 26.81
N LEU A 64 13.62 -14.98 26.11
CA LEU A 64 13.72 -15.02 24.65
C LEU A 64 12.65 -14.12 24.00
N VAL A 65 11.41 -14.22 24.44
CA VAL A 65 10.29 -13.39 23.98
C VAL A 65 10.60 -11.90 24.16
N SER A 66 11.18 -11.51 25.29
CA SER A 66 11.60 -10.12 25.53
C SER A 66 12.71 -9.68 24.57
N CYS A 67 13.70 -10.53 24.31
CA CYS A 67 14.77 -10.23 23.35
C CYS A 67 14.24 -10.11 21.92
N LEU A 68 13.32 -10.99 21.52
CA LEU A 68 12.66 -10.96 20.21
C LEU A 68 11.90 -9.64 20.02
N ARG A 69 11.08 -9.26 21.01
CA ARG A 69 10.35 -7.98 20.99
C ARG A 69 11.29 -6.78 20.89
N ALA A 70 12.31 -6.73 21.74
CA ALA A 70 13.27 -5.62 21.76
C ALA A 70 13.99 -5.48 20.41
N THR A 71 14.36 -6.62 19.80
CA THR A 71 15.03 -6.65 18.51
C THR A 71 14.09 -6.21 17.38
N ILE A 72 12.89 -6.79 17.27
CA ILE A 72 11.95 -6.45 16.18
C ILE A 72 11.47 -4.99 16.26
N VAL A 73 11.20 -4.47 17.46
CA VAL A 73 10.84 -3.04 17.63
C VAL A 73 11.97 -2.12 17.16
N THR A 74 13.22 -2.51 17.43
CA THR A 74 14.38 -1.73 16.95
C THR A 74 14.53 -1.83 15.44
N CYS A 75 14.36 -3.01 14.84
CA CYS A 75 14.36 -3.21 13.38
C CYS A 75 13.31 -2.32 12.70
N VAL A 76 12.06 -2.37 13.17
CA VAL A 76 10.95 -1.58 12.62
C VAL A 76 11.21 -0.08 12.81
N SER A 77 11.69 0.34 13.97
CA SER A 77 12.04 1.75 14.20
C SER A 77 13.17 2.25 13.30
N ALA A 78 14.14 1.39 12.95
CA ALA A 78 15.25 1.75 12.08
C ALA A 78 14.84 1.83 10.61
N HIS A 79 13.84 1.04 10.20
CA HIS A 79 13.30 1.03 8.84
C HIS A 79 12.45 2.29 8.52
N ARG A 80 11.83 2.91 9.54
CA ARG A 80 10.98 4.09 9.34
C ARG A 80 11.82 5.36 9.13
N LEU A 81 11.61 6.02 7.98
CA LEU A 81 12.26 7.30 7.66
C LEU A 81 11.77 8.47 8.54
N ASP A 82 10.51 8.42 8.99
CA ASP A 82 9.91 9.48 9.81
C ASP A 82 10.23 9.34 11.32
N GLY A 83 11.08 8.37 11.67
CA GLY A 83 11.37 8.00 13.06
C GLY A 83 10.29 7.11 13.71
N PRO A 84 10.48 6.76 15.00
CA PRO A 84 9.55 5.89 15.71
C PRO A 84 8.25 6.61 16.08
N SER A 85 7.12 5.93 15.88
CA SER A 85 5.82 6.37 16.40
C SER A 85 5.79 6.27 17.93
N GLU A 86 4.85 6.97 18.58
CA GLU A 86 4.65 6.88 20.03
C GLU A 86 4.39 5.43 20.48
N ALA A 87 3.59 4.68 19.72
CA ALA A 87 3.32 3.27 19.99
C ALA A 87 4.59 2.38 19.90
N LEU A 88 5.51 2.66 18.98
CA LEU A 88 6.80 1.96 18.91
C LEU A 88 7.72 2.32 20.08
N ILE A 89 7.70 3.58 20.53
CA ILE A 89 8.44 4.02 21.72
C ILE A 89 7.92 3.28 22.95
N ASP A 90 6.60 3.19 23.13
CA ASP A 90 5.99 2.46 24.24
C ASP A 90 6.32 0.96 24.21
N ALA A 91 6.26 0.35 23.01
CA ALA A 91 6.66 -1.04 22.82
C ALA A 91 8.15 -1.27 23.14
N ALA A 92 9.02 -0.33 22.77
CA ALA A 92 10.45 -0.40 23.09
C ALA A 92 10.71 -0.29 24.60
N VAL A 93 10.03 0.63 25.29
CA VAL A 93 10.10 0.78 26.76
C VAL A 93 9.62 -0.50 27.44
N ALA A 94 8.51 -1.07 26.99
CA ALA A 94 7.99 -2.32 27.53
C ALA A 94 8.98 -3.48 27.33
N ALA A 95 9.53 -3.61 26.12
CA ALA A 95 10.52 -4.65 25.78
C ALA A 95 11.81 -4.53 26.60
N ALA A 96 12.35 -3.32 26.75
CA ALA A 96 13.54 -3.06 27.55
C ALA A 96 13.34 -3.39 29.04
N ASN A 97 12.12 -3.20 29.57
CA ASN A 97 11.82 -3.47 30.98
C ASN A 97 11.42 -4.93 31.27
N ALA A 98 11.07 -5.72 30.26
CA ALA A 98 10.56 -7.08 30.42
C ALA A 98 11.66 -8.14 30.69
N ALA A 99 12.92 -7.83 30.37
CA ALA A 99 14.00 -8.80 30.48
C ALA A 99 14.25 -9.24 31.94
N PRO A 100 14.25 -10.56 32.23
CA PRO A 100 14.47 -11.06 33.58
C PRO A 100 15.92 -10.82 34.02
N ARG A 101 16.11 -10.48 35.30
CA ARG A 101 17.43 -10.16 35.88
C ARG A 101 18.34 -11.37 36.12
N MET A 102 17.85 -12.59 35.90
CA MET A 102 18.60 -13.83 36.13
C MET A 102 18.98 -14.50 34.81
N TYR A 103 20.29 -14.68 34.62
CA TYR A 103 20.88 -15.27 33.43
C TYR A 103 21.69 -16.52 33.81
N PRO A 104 21.50 -17.66 33.14
CA PRO A 104 22.22 -18.91 33.41
C PRO A 104 23.65 -18.89 32.85
N SER A 105 23.97 -17.98 31.92
CA SER A 105 25.31 -17.84 31.32
C SER A 105 25.66 -16.36 31.09
N VAL A 106 26.96 -16.08 30.96
CA VAL A 106 27.47 -14.75 30.57
C VAL A 106 27.03 -14.39 29.16
N THR A 107 27.08 -15.35 28.23
CA THR A 107 26.66 -15.18 26.83
C THR A 107 25.20 -14.76 26.73
N ASP A 108 24.32 -15.39 27.52
CA ASP A 108 22.90 -15.07 27.52
C ASP A 108 22.65 -13.66 28.08
N ARG A 109 23.40 -13.29 29.12
CA ARG A 109 23.32 -11.97 29.73
C ARG A 109 23.71 -10.89 28.73
N THR A 110 24.85 -11.06 28.04
CA THR A 110 25.33 -10.07 27.07
C THR A 110 24.39 -9.98 25.87
N ALA A 111 23.86 -11.10 25.40
CA ALA A 111 22.88 -11.10 24.30
C ALA A 111 21.57 -10.43 24.67
N THR A 112 21.07 -10.66 25.90
CA THR A 112 19.85 -10.00 26.38
C THR A 112 20.05 -8.50 26.55
N LEU A 113 21.18 -8.09 27.17
CA LEU A 113 21.52 -6.68 27.32
C LEU A 113 21.70 -5.99 25.95
N CYS A 114 22.26 -6.70 24.96
CA CYS A 114 22.41 -6.19 23.59
C CYS A 114 21.03 -5.84 22.99
N ALA A 115 20.06 -6.74 23.10
CA ALA A 115 18.70 -6.49 22.64
C ALA A 115 18.03 -5.32 23.40
N MET A 116 18.25 -5.20 24.71
CA MET A 116 17.72 -4.09 25.51
C MET A 116 18.33 -2.74 25.12
N SER A 117 19.65 -2.66 24.95
CA SER A 117 20.32 -1.44 24.48
C SER A 117 19.87 -1.05 23.06
N ALA A 118 19.58 -2.04 22.21
CA ALA A 118 18.96 -1.78 20.91
C ALA A 118 17.57 -1.14 21.07
N ALA A 119 16.70 -1.67 21.94
CA ALA A 119 15.40 -1.05 22.20
C ALA A 119 15.53 0.35 22.84
N GLU A 120 16.52 0.59 23.71
CA GLU A 120 16.77 1.91 24.30
C GLU A 120 17.07 2.97 23.22
N SER A 121 17.75 2.59 22.14
CA SER A 121 18.02 3.49 21.00
C SER A 121 16.75 4.00 20.31
N VAL A 122 15.63 3.28 20.42
CA VAL A 122 14.30 3.71 19.92
C VAL A 122 13.70 4.80 20.82
N THR A 123 13.91 4.69 22.14
CA THR A 123 13.35 5.62 23.13
C THR A 123 14.07 6.98 23.17
N CYS A 124 15.30 7.02 22.67
CA CYS A 124 16.14 8.20 22.66
C CYS A 124 15.69 9.24 21.63
N LYS A 125 15.45 10.47 22.10
CA LYS A 125 15.10 11.62 21.25
C LYS A 125 16.34 12.32 20.66
N ALA A 126 17.47 12.30 21.38
CA ALA A 126 18.70 12.96 20.96
C ALA A 126 19.59 11.99 20.19
N ARG A 127 20.14 12.43 19.04
CA ARG A 127 21.00 11.58 18.18
C ARG A 127 22.21 11.00 18.93
N ALA A 128 22.86 11.81 19.77
CA ALA A 128 23.98 11.34 20.59
C ALA A 128 23.57 10.17 21.50
N SER A 129 22.40 10.24 22.12
CA SER A 129 21.89 9.15 22.96
C SER A 129 21.51 7.91 22.16
N VAL A 130 20.99 8.07 20.93
CA VAL A 130 20.76 6.95 20.00
C VAL A 130 22.10 6.27 19.66
N ALA A 131 23.14 7.05 19.36
CA ALA A 131 24.47 6.54 19.05
C ALA A 131 25.13 5.87 20.26
N ASP A 132 24.96 6.40 21.47
CA ASP A 132 25.46 5.78 22.71
C ASP A 132 24.80 4.40 22.94
N ALA A 133 23.48 4.32 22.80
CA ALA A 133 22.73 3.06 22.95
C ALA A 133 23.10 2.04 21.86
N ALA A 134 23.24 2.50 20.61
CA ALA A 134 23.72 1.68 19.51
C ALA A 134 25.14 1.15 19.80
N GLY A 135 26.02 2.04 20.27
CA GLY A 135 27.37 1.70 20.66
C GLY A 135 27.43 0.60 21.72
N GLN A 136 26.61 0.74 22.76
CA GLN A 136 26.49 -0.28 23.80
C GLN A 136 26.03 -1.63 23.23
N ALA A 137 25.04 -1.65 22.32
CA ALA A 137 24.59 -2.87 21.68
C ALA A 137 25.71 -3.55 20.86
N LEU A 138 26.50 -2.76 20.13
CA LEU A 138 27.67 -3.24 19.37
C LEU A 138 28.72 -3.90 20.27
N SER A 139 29.04 -3.27 21.40
CA SER A 139 29.97 -3.81 22.40
C SER A 139 29.48 -5.14 22.96
N LEU A 140 28.21 -5.18 23.37
CA LEU A 140 27.58 -6.37 23.96
C LEU A 140 27.45 -7.52 22.94
N SER A 141 27.23 -7.20 21.66
CA SER A 141 27.27 -8.20 20.59
C SER A 141 28.66 -8.80 20.41
N SER A 142 29.69 -7.97 20.52
CA SER A 142 31.09 -8.40 20.45
C SER A 142 31.46 -9.30 21.62
N ASP A 143 31.06 -8.92 22.83
CA ASP A 143 31.21 -9.74 24.04
C ASP A 143 30.46 -11.07 23.94
N THR A 144 29.26 -11.07 23.35
CA THR A 144 28.48 -12.30 23.11
C THR A 144 29.22 -13.25 22.17
N ALA A 145 29.75 -12.75 21.05
CA ALA A 145 30.54 -13.55 20.12
C ALA A 145 31.83 -14.08 20.76
N ARG A 146 32.53 -13.24 21.53
CA ARG A 146 33.75 -13.63 22.26
C ARG A 146 33.48 -14.69 23.32
N SER A 147 32.43 -14.51 24.12
CA SER A 147 32.03 -15.46 25.17
C SER A 147 31.63 -16.82 24.57
N SER A 148 30.89 -16.80 23.45
CA SER A 148 30.48 -18.03 22.75
C SER A 148 31.67 -18.81 22.20
N THR A 149 32.63 -18.12 21.57
CA THR A 149 33.85 -18.75 21.02
C THR A 149 34.78 -19.29 22.11
N LEU A 150 34.97 -18.54 23.20
CA LEU A 150 35.74 -19.02 24.36
C LEU A 150 35.12 -20.26 25.01
N THR A 151 33.79 -20.28 25.15
CA THR A 151 33.08 -21.45 25.70
C THR A 151 33.24 -22.68 24.81
N ALA A 152 33.33 -22.49 23.49
CA ALA A 152 33.57 -23.54 22.52
C ALA A 152 35.06 -23.93 22.36
N GLY A 153 35.99 -23.26 23.07
CA GLY A 153 37.43 -23.51 22.93
C GLY A 153 38.02 -23.03 21.61
N LEU A 154 37.38 -22.09 20.92
CA LEU A 154 37.80 -21.54 19.64
C LEU A 154 38.54 -20.21 19.81
N ALA A 155 39.27 -19.79 18.78
CA ALA A 155 39.89 -18.47 18.74
C ALA A 155 38.79 -17.37 18.79
N PRO A 156 39.02 -16.25 19.51
CA PRO A 156 38.07 -15.15 19.58
C PRO A 156 37.69 -14.65 18.19
N PHE A 157 36.40 -14.62 17.89
CA PHE A 157 35.89 -14.00 16.68
C PHE A 157 35.90 -12.46 16.85
N SER A 158 36.46 -11.74 15.88
CA SER A 158 36.34 -10.28 15.82
C SER A 158 35.07 -9.89 15.08
N SER A 159 34.08 -9.42 15.81
CA SER A 159 32.86 -8.79 15.28
C SER A 159 33.12 -7.43 14.64
N GLU A 160 34.27 -6.80 14.90
CA GLU A 160 34.61 -5.46 14.43
C GLU A 160 34.57 -5.36 12.91
N ALA A 161 35.12 -6.36 12.20
CA ALA A 161 35.12 -6.36 10.73
C ALA A 161 33.69 -6.38 10.15
N THR A 162 32.77 -7.13 10.75
CA THR A 162 31.37 -7.17 10.31
C THR A 162 30.66 -5.86 10.60
N VAL A 163 30.92 -5.26 11.76
CA VAL A 163 30.38 -3.96 12.15
C VAL A 163 30.88 -2.84 11.25
N ILE A 164 32.18 -2.80 10.95
CA ILE A 164 32.76 -1.83 10.01
C ILE A 164 32.16 -2.06 8.61
N GLY A 165 31.94 -3.33 8.22
CA GLY A 165 31.25 -3.67 6.98
C GLY A 165 29.82 -3.10 6.92
N ASP A 166 29.06 -3.17 8.02
CA ASP A 166 27.74 -2.55 8.12
C ASP A 166 27.82 -1.02 8.05
N ALA A 167 28.77 -0.42 8.77
CA ALA A 167 28.97 1.03 8.77
C ALA A 167 29.27 1.53 7.34
N LYS A 168 30.10 0.79 6.59
CA LYS A 168 30.42 1.09 5.18
C LYS A 168 29.19 0.94 4.30
N ALA A 169 28.46 -0.16 4.42
CA ALA A 169 27.23 -0.36 3.66
C ALA A 169 26.17 0.73 3.97
N GLY A 170 26.03 1.12 5.23
CA GLY A 170 25.06 2.11 5.69
C GLY A 170 25.49 3.58 5.46
N GLN A 171 26.75 3.86 5.14
CA GLN A 171 27.19 5.21 4.79
C GLN A 171 26.60 5.65 3.44
N ASP A 172 26.55 4.70 2.50
CA ASP A 172 26.09 4.95 1.13
C ASP A 172 24.58 4.73 0.94
N THR A 173 23.90 4.18 1.95
CA THR A 173 22.50 3.74 1.87
C THR A 173 21.67 4.27 3.04
N HIS A 174 20.34 4.28 2.91
CA HIS A 174 19.49 4.59 4.06
C HIS A 174 19.54 3.43 5.07
N GLY A 175 19.36 3.72 6.37
CA GLY A 175 19.39 2.69 7.42
C GLY A 175 18.43 1.51 7.18
N ALA A 176 17.34 1.73 6.42
CA ALA A 176 16.42 0.70 5.97
C ALA A 176 17.05 -0.32 5.01
N GLU A 177 17.82 0.14 4.02
CA GLU A 177 18.46 -0.68 2.99
C GLU A 177 19.55 -1.60 3.60
N LEU A 178 20.11 -1.21 4.74
CA LEU A 178 21.09 -2.03 5.47
C LEU A 178 20.51 -3.41 5.84
N PHE A 179 19.20 -3.55 6.02
CA PHE A 179 18.55 -4.82 6.31
C PHE A 179 18.42 -5.76 5.09
N GLU A 180 18.57 -5.24 3.87
CA GLU A 180 18.65 -6.02 2.64
C GLU A 180 20.06 -6.61 2.41
N THR A 181 21.03 -6.17 3.19
CA THR A 181 22.35 -6.82 3.25
C THR A 181 22.31 -8.01 4.20
N ARG A 182 23.01 -9.09 3.83
CA ARG A 182 23.18 -10.26 4.70
C ARG A 182 23.65 -9.83 6.10
N LEU A 183 23.08 -10.44 7.15
CA LEU A 183 23.44 -10.13 8.54
C LEU A 183 24.95 -10.27 8.83
N TRP A 184 25.66 -11.13 8.09
CA TRP A 184 27.10 -11.33 8.22
C TRP A 184 27.79 -10.90 6.92
N THR A 185 28.13 -9.61 6.83
CA THR A 185 28.67 -8.96 5.62
C THR A 185 30.04 -9.50 5.20
N THR A 186 30.86 -9.93 6.16
CA THR A 186 32.22 -10.42 5.94
C THR A 186 32.32 -11.93 5.70
N GLY A 187 31.19 -12.65 5.63
CA GLY A 187 31.18 -14.08 5.33
C GLY A 187 30.30 -14.89 6.27
N LYS A 188 30.85 -15.99 6.81
CA LYS A 188 30.09 -16.89 7.68
C LYS A 188 30.03 -16.35 9.10
N ALA A 189 28.87 -16.53 9.74
CA ALA A 189 28.72 -16.26 11.16
C ALA A 189 29.67 -17.17 11.99
N PRO A 190 30.02 -16.76 13.23
CA PRO A 190 30.83 -17.59 14.12
C PRO A 190 30.18 -18.96 14.32
N MET A 191 30.98 -20.04 14.27
CA MET A 191 30.47 -21.41 14.38
C MET A 191 29.53 -21.64 15.58
N PRO A 192 29.85 -21.17 16.81
CA PRO A 192 28.93 -21.36 17.94
C PRO A 192 27.57 -20.68 17.73
N ILE A 193 27.55 -19.50 17.11
CA ILE A 193 26.32 -18.76 16.82
C ILE A 193 25.47 -19.48 15.75
N LEU A 194 26.12 -20.11 14.77
CA LEU A 194 25.44 -20.96 13.79
C LEU A 194 24.86 -22.22 14.43
N GLU A 195 25.62 -22.90 15.28
CA GLU A 195 25.14 -24.09 16.01
C GLU A 195 23.93 -23.76 16.89
N TYR A 196 23.98 -22.61 17.57
CA TYR A 196 22.88 -22.08 18.37
C TYR A 196 21.61 -21.84 17.54
N TRP A 197 21.78 -21.23 16.37
CA TRP A 197 20.70 -20.99 15.42
C TRP A 197 20.14 -22.29 14.84
N GLU A 198 21.00 -23.22 14.42
CA GLU A 198 20.60 -24.50 13.82
C GLU A 198 19.83 -25.37 14.83
N GLY A 199 20.29 -25.40 16.09
CA GLY A 199 19.57 -26.07 17.19
C GLY A 199 18.18 -25.49 17.40
N PHE A 200 18.09 -24.15 17.52
CA PHE A 200 16.80 -23.46 17.62
C PHE A 200 15.89 -23.76 16.42
N SER A 201 16.38 -23.57 15.19
CA SER A 201 15.60 -23.77 13.96
C SER A 201 15.09 -25.21 13.84
N LYS A 202 15.89 -26.19 14.27
CA LYS A 202 15.48 -27.59 14.31
C LYS A 202 14.39 -27.84 15.35
N ALA A 203 14.54 -27.29 16.56
CA ALA A 203 13.55 -27.44 17.63
C ALA A 203 12.22 -26.70 17.31
N ALA A 204 12.31 -25.53 16.69
CA ALA A 204 11.19 -24.68 16.33
C ALA A 204 10.40 -25.15 15.10
N ARG A 205 10.93 -26.10 14.31
CA ARG A 205 10.35 -26.52 13.02
C ARG A 205 8.92 -27.07 13.16
N ASP A 206 8.67 -27.82 14.23
CA ASP A 206 7.41 -28.51 14.44
C ASP A 206 6.51 -27.77 15.46
N GLU A 207 6.91 -26.58 15.92
CA GLU A 207 6.18 -25.79 16.91
C GLU A 207 5.69 -24.47 16.29
N PRO A 208 4.37 -24.33 16.03
CA PRO A 208 3.78 -23.14 15.39
C PRO A 208 4.15 -21.82 16.10
N THR A 209 4.33 -21.87 17.42
CA THR A 209 4.78 -20.75 18.26
C THR A 209 6.04 -20.06 17.74
N TRP A 210 6.96 -20.82 17.15
CA TRP A 210 8.29 -20.33 16.77
C TRP A 210 8.50 -20.21 15.26
N THR A 211 7.57 -20.70 14.44
CA THR A 211 7.70 -20.71 12.97
C THR A 211 7.96 -19.30 12.40
N TYR A 212 7.19 -18.30 12.85
CA TYR A 212 7.42 -16.90 12.46
C TYR A 212 8.85 -16.44 12.76
N TRP A 213 9.35 -16.72 13.96
CA TRP A 213 10.68 -16.28 14.39
C TRP A 213 11.81 -16.95 13.60
N VAL A 214 11.59 -18.20 13.17
CA VAL A 214 12.53 -18.90 12.29
C VAL A 214 12.61 -18.19 10.93
N GLU A 215 11.46 -17.94 10.30
CA GLU A 215 11.40 -17.26 9.01
C GLU A 215 11.94 -15.83 9.09
N TRP A 216 11.58 -15.11 10.15
CA TRP A 216 12.01 -13.74 10.41
C TRP A 216 13.52 -13.61 10.54
N TYR A 217 14.15 -14.42 11.39
CA TYR A 217 15.61 -14.37 11.57
C TYR A 217 16.35 -14.87 10.31
N GLN A 218 15.83 -15.91 9.65
CA GLN A 218 16.40 -16.42 8.41
C GLN A 218 16.38 -15.35 7.30
N GLY A 219 15.32 -14.54 7.23
CA GLY A 219 15.21 -13.40 6.32
C GLY A 219 16.38 -12.43 6.46
N PHE A 220 16.68 -11.98 7.69
CA PHE A 220 17.84 -11.12 7.96
C PHE A 220 19.18 -11.81 7.66
N MET A 221 19.31 -13.10 7.95
CA MET A 221 20.52 -13.84 7.57
C MET A 221 20.77 -13.81 6.06
N SER A 222 19.72 -13.91 5.25
CA SER A 222 19.82 -13.87 3.78
C SER A 222 19.86 -12.46 3.17
N GLY A 223 19.53 -11.41 3.93
CA GLY A 223 19.31 -10.07 3.37
C GLY A 223 17.97 -9.94 2.64
N ALA A 224 16.98 -10.75 3.05
CA ALA A 224 15.62 -10.73 2.52
C ALA A 224 14.65 -10.75 3.72
N PRO A 225 14.56 -9.63 4.48
CA PRO A 225 13.67 -9.56 5.62
C PRO A 225 12.22 -9.81 5.21
N LEU A 226 11.39 -10.24 6.16
CA LEU A 226 9.95 -10.39 5.92
C LEU A 226 9.30 -9.05 5.60
N ASP A 227 8.08 -9.09 5.08
CA ASP A 227 7.27 -7.90 4.84
C ASP A 227 7.23 -6.96 6.07
N TRP A 228 7.51 -5.68 5.85
CA TRP A 228 7.66 -4.70 6.93
C TRP A 228 6.32 -4.31 7.56
N GLU A 229 5.19 -4.37 6.84
CA GLU A 229 3.86 -4.15 7.42
C GLU A 229 3.57 -5.26 8.45
N LEU A 230 3.85 -6.52 8.10
CA LEU A 230 3.75 -7.64 9.04
C LEU A 230 4.67 -7.43 10.25
N GLN A 231 5.94 -7.09 10.04
CA GLN A 231 6.88 -6.88 11.16
C GLN A 231 6.45 -5.73 12.08
N GLU A 232 5.92 -4.64 11.55
CA GLU A 232 5.40 -3.51 12.33
C GLU A 232 4.20 -3.93 13.18
N LEU A 233 3.23 -4.66 12.61
CA LEU A 233 2.08 -5.16 13.35
C LEU A 233 2.48 -6.12 14.48
N VAL A 234 3.50 -6.97 14.24
CA VAL A 234 4.04 -7.86 15.28
C VAL A 234 4.76 -7.09 16.38
N ALA A 235 5.56 -6.08 16.04
CA ALA A 235 6.24 -5.23 17.00
C ALA A 235 5.24 -4.48 17.92
N LEU A 236 4.07 -4.13 17.38
CA LEU A 236 2.99 -3.41 18.05
C LEU A 236 1.94 -4.31 18.73
N ILE A 237 2.17 -5.63 18.79
CA ILE A 237 1.33 -6.52 19.62
C ILE A 237 1.27 -5.97 21.05
N ASP A 238 0.06 -6.02 21.64
CA ASP A 238 -0.22 -5.49 22.96
C ASP A 238 0.70 -6.09 24.04
N ASP A 239 1.13 -5.26 25.00
CA ASP A 239 2.05 -5.67 26.05
C ASP A 239 1.50 -6.82 26.92
N THR A 240 0.17 -6.90 27.10
CA THR A 240 -0.46 -7.99 27.86
C THR A 240 -0.29 -9.34 27.17
N ILE A 241 -0.30 -9.38 25.84
CA ILE A 241 -0.06 -10.59 25.04
C ILE A 241 1.42 -10.99 25.13
N TRP A 242 2.33 -10.03 25.01
CA TRP A 242 3.77 -10.28 25.20
C TRP A 242 4.09 -10.85 26.59
N ARG A 243 3.45 -10.33 27.65
CA ARG A 243 3.59 -10.83 29.02
C ARG A 243 2.95 -12.21 29.24
N ALA A 244 1.94 -12.56 28.46
CA ALA A 244 1.32 -13.88 28.52
C ALA A 244 2.27 -14.98 27.99
N GLY A 245 3.28 -14.62 27.20
CA GLY A 245 4.39 -15.49 26.81
C GLY A 245 4.35 -15.89 25.34
N ALA A 246 5.25 -16.82 24.97
CA ALA A 246 5.51 -17.16 23.57
C ALA A 246 4.28 -17.70 22.83
N GLU A 247 3.50 -18.58 23.47
CA GLU A 247 2.31 -19.19 22.87
C GLU A 247 1.25 -18.12 22.51
N ALA A 248 0.95 -17.20 23.42
CA ALA A 248 0.01 -16.11 23.19
C ALA A 248 0.47 -15.19 22.05
N VAL A 249 1.77 -14.88 22.01
CA VAL A 249 2.36 -14.09 20.92
C VAL A 249 2.28 -14.84 19.59
N GLY A 250 2.57 -16.14 19.56
CA GLY A 250 2.47 -16.97 18.35
C GLY A 250 1.06 -17.01 17.78
N ILE A 251 0.05 -17.20 18.64
CA ILE A 251 -1.38 -17.15 18.24
C ILE A 251 -1.73 -15.79 17.63
N GLU A 252 -1.28 -14.69 18.25
CA GLU A 252 -1.58 -13.35 17.76
C GLU A 252 -0.88 -13.04 16.43
N ILE A 253 0.35 -13.51 16.23
CA ILE A 253 1.06 -13.39 14.95
C ILE A 253 0.29 -14.10 13.82
N GLU A 254 -0.23 -15.31 14.07
CA GLU A 254 -1.01 -16.05 13.07
C GLU A 254 -2.36 -15.38 12.77
N ARG A 255 -2.99 -14.75 13.78
CA ARG A 255 -4.16 -13.90 13.59
C ARG A 255 -3.83 -12.71 12.67
N ILE A 256 -2.72 -12.01 12.92
CA ILE A 256 -2.25 -10.88 12.09
C ILE A 256 -1.99 -11.33 10.65
N ARG A 257 -1.29 -12.45 10.44
CA ARG A 257 -1.04 -13.02 9.09
C ARG A 257 -2.33 -13.30 8.34
N THR A 258 -3.31 -13.91 9.02
CA THR A 258 -4.62 -14.22 8.44
C THR A 258 -5.36 -12.93 8.04
N GLU A 259 -5.30 -11.90 8.87
CA GLU A 259 -5.94 -10.61 8.59
C GLU A 259 -5.31 -9.91 7.37
N ILE A 260 -3.98 -9.87 7.28
CA ILE A 260 -3.26 -9.31 6.12
C ILE A 260 -3.61 -10.08 4.84
N ALA A 261 -3.59 -11.41 4.89
CA ALA A 261 -3.93 -12.24 3.75
C ALA A 261 -5.39 -12.03 3.28
N ALA A 262 -6.33 -11.90 4.22
CA ALA A 262 -7.73 -11.61 3.90
C ALA A 262 -7.90 -10.21 3.27
N LYS A 263 -7.20 -9.19 3.78
CA LYS A 263 -7.20 -7.83 3.18
C LYS A 263 -6.62 -7.84 1.77
N ALA A 264 -5.50 -8.55 1.55
CA ALA A 264 -4.90 -8.69 0.23
C ALA A 264 -5.82 -9.40 -0.77
N ALA A 265 -6.50 -10.47 -0.33
CA ALA A 265 -7.48 -11.17 -1.15
C ALA A 265 -8.67 -10.28 -1.53
N ALA A 266 -9.24 -9.53 -0.57
CA ALA A 266 -10.33 -8.61 -0.82
C ALA A 266 -9.92 -7.46 -1.77
N ALA A 267 -8.70 -6.94 -1.63
CA ALA A 267 -8.17 -5.92 -2.54
C ALA A 267 -7.99 -6.47 -3.96
N ALA A 268 -7.47 -7.68 -4.11
CA ALA A 268 -7.32 -8.34 -5.41
C ALA A 268 -8.68 -8.62 -6.08
N GLU A 269 -9.69 -9.04 -5.32
CA GLU A 269 -11.06 -9.23 -5.82
C GLU A 269 -11.68 -7.89 -6.26
N ALA A 270 -11.52 -6.83 -5.48
CA ALA A 270 -12.00 -5.50 -5.84
C ALA A 270 -11.31 -4.96 -7.11
N GLU A 271 -10.01 -5.15 -7.25
CA GLU A 271 -9.26 -4.78 -8.46
C GLU A 271 -9.72 -5.59 -9.68
N ALA A 272 -9.94 -6.90 -9.52
CA ALA A 272 -10.45 -7.75 -10.59
C ALA A 272 -11.87 -7.34 -11.03
N ALA A 273 -12.74 -7.02 -10.06
CA ALA A 273 -14.08 -6.50 -10.33
C ALA A 273 -14.04 -5.15 -11.05
N ALA A 274 -13.17 -4.22 -10.63
CA ALA A 274 -12.98 -2.93 -11.28
C ALA A 274 -12.47 -3.10 -12.74
N LYS A 275 -11.52 -4.01 -12.97
CA LYS A 275 -11.05 -4.35 -14.32
C LYS A 275 -12.15 -4.96 -15.18
N ALA A 276 -12.98 -5.84 -14.62
CA ALA A 276 -14.10 -6.43 -15.35
C ALA A 276 -15.14 -5.37 -15.78
N VAL A 277 -15.47 -4.44 -14.88
CA VAL A 277 -16.35 -3.30 -15.20
C VAL A 277 -15.73 -2.42 -16.29
N ALA A 278 -14.43 -2.11 -16.21
CA ALA A 278 -13.74 -1.31 -17.21
C ALA A 278 -13.70 -2.00 -18.59
N VAL A 279 -13.51 -3.32 -18.64
CA VAL A 279 -13.54 -4.10 -19.88
C VAL A 279 -14.94 -4.08 -20.51
N GLU A 280 -15.99 -4.23 -19.70
CA GLU A 280 -17.37 -4.18 -20.20
C GLU A 280 -17.75 -2.76 -20.66
N GLU A 281 -17.34 -1.72 -19.93
CA GLU A 281 -17.51 -0.33 -20.38
C GLU A 281 -16.79 -0.07 -21.71
N GLN A 282 -15.55 -0.56 -21.86
CA GLN A 282 -14.82 -0.46 -23.12
C GLN A 282 -15.51 -1.22 -24.26
N ARG A 283 -16.11 -2.37 -23.96
CA ARG A 283 -16.91 -3.15 -24.94
C ARG A 283 -18.14 -2.37 -25.38
N GLN A 284 -18.88 -1.77 -24.43
CA GLN A 284 -20.04 -0.93 -24.73
C GLN A 284 -19.64 0.30 -25.54
N LEU A 285 -18.52 0.95 -25.18
CA LEU A 285 -17.99 2.09 -25.91
C LEU A 285 -17.64 1.74 -27.37
N ARG A 286 -17.02 0.57 -27.59
CA ARG A 286 -16.74 0.08 -28.95
C ARG A 286 -18.02 -0.20 -29.74
N GLY A 287 -19.06 -0.74 -29.10
CA GLY A 287 -20.36 -0.98 -29.73
C GLY A 287 -21.14 0.30 -30.04
N ALA A 288 -20.94 1.36 -29.27
CA ALA A 288 -21.60 2.65 -29.44
C ALA A 288 -20.84 3.62 -30.36
N MET A 289 -19.65 3.24 -30.82
CA MET A 289 -18.78 4.10 -31.63
C MET A 289 -19.32 4.25 -33.05
N PRO A 290 -19.57 5.48 -33.54
CA PRO A 290 -20.06 5.68 -34.91
C PRO A 290 -18.99 5.29 -35.92
N ALA A 291 -19.42 4.76 -37.08
CA ALA A 291 -18.50 4.38 -38.15
C ALA A 291 -17.62 5.55 -38.63
N SER A 292 -18.18 6.76 -38.72
CA SER A 292 -17.45 7.98 -39.08
C SER A 292 -18.09 9.22 -38.45
N VAL A 293 -17.26 10.22 -38.17
CA VAL A 293 -17.66 11.58 -37.74
C VAL A 293 -17.35 12.65 -38.81
N ASP A 294 -16.97 12.23 -40.02
CA ASP A 294 -16.55 13.14 -41.09
C ASP A 294 -17.67 14.10 -41.50
N HIS A 295 -18.92 13.66 -41.41
CA HIS A 295 -20.10 14.48 -41.69
C HIS A 295 -20.25 15.64 -40.70
N LEU A 296 -19.83 15.49 -39.44
CA LEU A 296 -19.82 16.57 -38.44
C LEU A 296 -18.75 17.61 -38.80
N VAL A 297 -17.59 17.17 -39.28
CA VAL A 297 -16.50 18.05 -39.71
C VAL A 297 -16.88 18.77 -41.00
N ALA A 298 -17.40 18.05 -42.00
CA ALA A 298 -17.82 18.60 -43.28
C ALA A 298 -18.96 19.62 -43.15
N ASN A 299 -19.88 19.39 -42.20
CA ASN A 299 -21.04 20.26 -41.96
C ASN A 299 -20.93 21.03 -40.64
N ARG A 300 -19.71 21.40 -40.21
CA ARG A 300 -19.41 21.98 -38.88
C ARG A 300 -20.38 23.06 -38.43
N THR A 301 -20.73 24.03 -39.28
CA THR A 301 -21.63 25.13 -38.92
C THR A 301 -23.05 24.65 -38.61
N ILE A 302 -23.57 23.74 -39.44
CA ILE A 302 -24.91 23.17 -39.25
C ILE A 302 -24.90 22.26 -38.02
N ALA A 303 -23.88 21.41 -37.90
CA ALA A 303 -23.71 20.51 -36.76
C ALA A 303 -23.68 21.28 -35.43
N LEU A 304 -22.87 22.34 -35.32
CA LEU A 304 -22.81 23.18 -34.12
C LEU A 304 -24.18 23.81 -33.79
N ALA A 305 -24.88 24.38 -34.76
CA ALA A 305 -26.17 25.01 -34.52
C ALA A 305 -27.23 24.01 -34.00
N VAL A 306 -27.28 22.81 -34.59
CA VAL A 306 -28.22 21.76 -34.17
C VAL A 306 -27.84 21.19 -32.80
N LEU A 307 -26.56 20.89 -32.57
CA LEU A 307 -26.08 20.30 -31.31
C LEU A 307 -26.15 21.28 -30.14
N ASP A 308 -25.84 22.57 -30.34
CA ASP A 308 -26.02 23.59 -29.31
C ASP A 308 -27.52 23.75 -28.97
N GLY A 309 -28.41 23.68 -29.97
CA GLY A 309 -29.86 23.67 -29.77
C GLY A 309 -30.34 22.47 -28.96
N LEU A 310 -29.85 21.26 -29.28
CA LEU A 310 -30.14 20.05 -28.50
C LEU A 310 -29.59 20.16 -27.07
N SER A 311 -28.35 20.61 -26.90
CA SER A 311 -27.71 20.78 -25.58
C SER A 311 -28.54 21.70 -24.68
N ALA A 312 -29.01 22.84 -25.21
CA ALA A 312 -29.86 23.78 -24.47
C ALA A 312 -31.22 23.18 -24.07
N GLN A 313 -31.85 22.38 -24.95
CA GLN A 313 -33.10 21.70 -24.60
C GLN A 313 -32.89 20.61 -23.53
N VAL A 314 -31.80 19.84 -23.64
CA VAL A 314 -31.43 18.84 -22.63
C VAL A 314 -31.21 19.49 -21.27
N GLU A 315 -30.48 20.60 -21.21
CA GLU A 315 -30.23 21.38 -19.99
C GLU A 315 -31.54 21.88 -19.36
N LEU A 316 -32.43 22.47 -20.15
CA LEU A 316 -33.74 22.92 -19.66
C LEU A 316 -34.56 21.77 -19.09
N SER A 317 -34.48 20.59 -19.73
CA SER A 317 -35.19 19.38 -19.32
C SER A 317 -34.63 18.74 -18.05
N GLN A 318 -33.34 18.93 -17.75
CA GLN A 318 -32.72 18.43 -16.50
C GLN A 318 -33.40 18.97 -15.24
N SER A 319 -33.79 20.25 -15.26
CA SER A 319 -34.51 20.86 -14.13
C SER A 319 -35.87 20.19 -13.87
N LEU A 320 -36.53 19.69 -14.92
CA LEU A 320 -37.81 19.01 -14.82
C LEU A 320 -37.66 17.58 -14.31
N VAL A 321 -36.56 16.91 -14.65
CA VAL A 321 -36.30 15.52 -14.26
C VAL A 321 -35.44 15.39 -13.01
N ALA A 322 -35.06 16.50 -12.36
CA ALA A 322 -34.17 16.51 -11.20
C ALA A 322 -34.63 15.62 -10.04
N SER A 323 -35.95 15.41 -9.89
CA SER A 323 -36.50 14.52 -8.86
C SER A 323 -36.46 13.03 -9.23
N SER A 324 -36.12 12.67 -10.47
CA SER A 324 -36.05 11.30 -10.94
C SER A 324 -34.61 10.90 -11.25
N ALA A 325 -33.97 10.15 -10.36
CA ALA A 325 -32.58 9.69 -10.54
C ALA A 325 -32.41 8.83 -11.80
N THR A 326 -33.44 8.04 -12.15
CA THR A 326 -33.45 7.14 -13.31
C THR A 326 -33.34 7.89 -14.64
N ILE A 327 -33.95 9.07 -14.76
CA ILE A 327 -33.95 9.87 -16.00
C ILE A 327 -32.85 10.95 -15.97
N SER A 328 -32.65 11.60 -14.83
CA SER A 328 -31.71 12.73 -14.71
C SER A 328 -30.26 12.33 -14.94
N ALA A 329 -29.81 11.17 -14.45
CA ALA A 329 -28.42 10.75 -14.60
C ALA A 329 -28.02 10.49 -16.08
N PRO A 330 -28.80 9.72 -16.89
CA PRO A 330 -28.54 9.60 -18.33
C PRO A 330 -28.58 10.95 -19.06
N LEU A 331 -29.54 11.81 -18.73
CA LEU A 331 -29.72 13.11 -19.38
C LEU A 331 -28.54 14.08 -19.11
N ALA A 332 -27.98 14.04 -17.89
CA ALA A 332 -26.75 14.77 -17.53
C ALA A 332 -25.52 14.27 -18.31
N LYS A 333 -25.39 12.94 -18.47
CA LYS A 333 -24.32 12.34 -19.29
C LYS A 333 -24.45 12.71 -20.76
N MET A 334 -25.68 12.71 -21.30
CA MET A 334 -25.95 13.16 -22.66
C MET A 334 -25.52 14.62 -22.87
N GLN A 335 -25.90 15.53 -21.97
CA GLN A 335 -25.47 16.93 -22.05
C GLN A 335 -23.94 17.05 -22.05
N THR A 336 -23.26 16.32 -21.16
CA THR A 336 -21.79 16.32 -21.07
C THR A 336 -21.16 15.87 -22.40
N GLY A 337 -21.65 14.77 -22.99
CA GLY A 337 -21.18 14.28 -24.29
C GLY A 337 -21.40 15.31 -25.41
N LEU A 338 -22.58 15.94 -25.46
CA LEU A 338 -22.88 16.99 -26.45
C LEU A 338 -21.96 18.19 -26.30
N SER A 339 -21.77 18.69 -25.07
CA SER A 339 -20.87 19.81 -24.81
C SER A 339 -19.43 19.51 -25.22
N GLN A 340 -18.95 18.29 -24.99
CA GLN A 340 -17.62 17.86 -25.41
C GLN A 340 -17.48 17.86 -26.94
N VAL A 341 -18.44 17.28 -27.67
CA VAL A 341 -18.45 17.28 -29.15
C VAL A 341 -18.49 18.71 -29.69
N CYS A 342 -19.39 19.57 -29.16
CA CYS A 342 -19.48 20.97 -29.55
C CYS A 342 -18.18 21.73 -29.28
N ASN A 343 -17.55 21.51 -28.12
CA ASN A 343 -16.29 22.16 -27.77
C ASN A 343 -15.16 21.74 -28.71
N THR A 344 -14.99 20.44 -28.96
CA THR A 344 -14.00 19.94 -29.91
C THR A 344 -14.23 20.51 -31.31
N LEU A 345 -15.48 20.53 -31.79
CA LEU A 345 -15.82 21.17 -33.06
C LEU A 345 -15.51 22.67 -33.06
N ARG A 346 -15.74 23.39 -31.96
CA ARG A 346 -15.55 24.85 -31.88
C ARG A 346 -14.08 25.25 -31.80
N THR A 347 -13.28 24.55 -31.01
CA THR A 347 -11.89 24.93 -30.72
C THR A 347 -10.88 24.35 -31.70
N SER A 348 -11.20 23.27 -32.40
CA SER A 348 -10.27 22.64 -33.34
C SER A 348 -10.16 23.43 -34.64
N THR A 349 -8.94 23.59 -35.14
CA THR A 349 -8.69 24.17 -36.46
C THR A 349 -9.12 23.20 -37.56
N PRO A 350 -9.40 23.69 -38.78
CA PRO A 350 -9.75 22.81 -39.91
C PRO A 350 -8.72 21.71 -40.18
N ASP A 351 -7.43 21.98 -39.95
CA ASP A 351 -6.37 20.97 -40.13
C ASP A 351 -6.27 20.00 -38.96
N ALA A 352 -6.50 20.45 -37.72
CA ALA A 352 -6.56 19.57 -36.56
C ALA A 352 -7.73 18.57 -36.66
N LEU A 353 -8.87 18.99 -37.21
CA LEU A 353 -10.03 18.11 -37.46
C LEU A 353 -9.78 17.03 -38.52
N LYS A 354 -8.73 17.16 -39.34
CA LYS A 354 -8.32 16.11 -40.29
C LYS A 354 -7.35 15.10 -39.68
N GLN A 355 -6.83 15.36 -38.48
CA GLN A 355 -5.93 14.44 -37.80
C GLN A 355 -6.71 13.27 -37.21
N GLU A 356 -6.24 12.04 -37.45
CA GLU A 356 -6.91 10.82 -36.98
C GLU A 356 -7.08 10.79 -35.45
N SER A 357 -6.13 11.38 -34.71
CA SER A 357 -6.23 11.50 -33.24
C SER A 357 -7.45 12.32 -32.80
N THR A 358 -7.70 13.46 -33.47
CA THR A 358 -8.87 14.31 -33.20
C THR A 358 -10.17 13.61 -33.61
N LEU A 359 -10.18 12.94 -34.76
CA LEU A 359 -11.33 12.17 -35.24
C LEU A 359 -11.67 11.01 -34.30
N MET A 360 -10.66 10.27 -33.82
CA MET A 360 -10.85 9.21 -32.82
C MET A 360 -11.37 9.78 -31.48
N GLY A 361 -10.86 10.94 -31.06
CA GLY A 361 -11.38 11.66 -29.89
C GLY A 361 -12.85 12.01 -30.04
N MET A 362 -13.26 12.54 -31.19
CA MET A 362 -14.67 12.83 -31.48
C MET A 362 -15.53 11.56 -31.55
N ARG A 363 -15.07 10.49 -32.21
CA ARG A 363 -15.77 9.19 -32.23
C ARG A 363 -16.02 8.68 -30.82
N THR A 364 -15.04 8.82 -29.93
CA THR A 364 -15.15 8.44 -28.51
C THR A 364 -16.19 9.29 -27.76
N GLN A 365 -16.20 10.62 -27.97
CA GLN A 365 -17.20 11.50 -27.37
C GLN A 365 -18.62 11.19 -27.85
N VAL A 366 -18.80 10.95 -29.15
CA VAL A 366 -20.10 10.54 -29.71
C VAL A 366 -20.51 9.17 -29.17
N ALA A 367 -19.58 8.23 -29.00
CA ALA A 367 -19.87 6.93 -28.39
C ALA A 367 -20.39 7.07 -26.95
N HIS A 368 -19.76 7.94 -26.13
CA HIS A 368 -20.25 8.23 -24.78
C HIS A 368 -21.65 8.86 -24.79
N PHE A 369 -21.93 9.78 -25.72
CA PHE A 369 -23.28 10.31 -25.91
C PHE A 369 -24.28 9.19 -26.27
N ASN A 370 -23.93 8.31 -27.22
CA ASN A 370 -24.80 7.21 -27.66
C ASN A 370 -25.10 6.22 -26.52
N MET A 371 -24.11 5.92 -25.67
CA MET A 371 -24.31 5.11 -24.46
C MET A 371 -25.24 5.80 -23.46
N ALA A 372 -25.07 7.10 -23.23
CA ALA A 372 -25.94 7.87 -22.35
C ALA A 372 -27.38 7.94 -22.90
N PHE A 373 -27.53 8.13 -24.21
CA PHE A 373 -28.81 8.08 -24.89
C PHE A 373 -29.46 6.68 -24.77
N GLN A 374 -28.69 5.60 -24.85
CA GLN A 374 -29.20 4.24 -24.60
C GLN A 374 -29.73 4.06 -23.19
N GLN A 375 -29.04 4.60 -22.19
CA GLN A 375 -29.52 4.57 -20.81
C GLN A 375 -30.81 5.37 -20.66
N PHE A 376 -30.90 6.53 -21.32
CA PHE A 376 -32.11 7.37 -21.33
C PHE A 376 -33.28 6.67 -22.02
N GLU A 377 -33.06 6.08 -23.19
CA GLU A 377 -34.04 5.30 -23.94
C GLU A 377 -34.56 4.10 -23.12
N ALA A 378 -33.66 3.33 -22.51
CA ALA A 378 -34.03 2.22 -21.65
C ALA A 378 -34.84 2.68 -20.42
N ALA A 379 -34.49 3.82 -19.82
CA ALA A 379 -35.27 4.42 -18.74
C ALA A 379 -36.68 4.77 -19.23
N VAL A 380 -36.82 5.48 -20.36
CA VAL A 380 -38.13 5.85 -20.94
C VAL A 380 -38.99 4.61 -21.26
N LEU A 381 -38.38 3.55 -21.81
CA LEU A 381 -39.05 2.28 -22.08
C LEU A 381 -39.48 1.54 -20.81
N ALA A 382 -38.63 1.50 -19.79
CA ALA A 382 -38.99 0.91 -18.50
C ALA A 382 -40.19 1.63 -17.87
N LEU A 383 -40.22 2.96 -17.98
CA LEU A 383 -41.36 3.77 -17.54
C LEU A 383 -42.63 3.50 -18.36
N LYS A 384 -42.51 3.22 -19.67
CA LYS A 384 -43.63 2.80 -20.54
C LYS A 384 -44.26 1.51 -20.03
N HIS A 385 -43.43 0.50 -19.75
CA HIS A 385 -43.89 -0.83 -19.36
C HIS A 385 -44.47 -0.86 -17.94
N ASN A 386 -43.88 -0.11 -17.02
CA ASN A 386 -44.24 -0.14 -15.59
C ASN A 386 -45.08 1.08 -15.17
N ARG A 387 -45.76 1.74 -16.10
CA ARG A 387 -46.43 3.03 -15.84
C ARG A 387 -47.38 2.99 -14.63
N ALA A 388 -48.11 1.89 -14.46
CA ALA A 388 -49.05 1.71 -13.34
C ALA A 388 -48.34 1.62 -11.98
N ASP A 389 -47.11 1.13 -11.96
CA ASP A 389 -46.33 0.86 -10.74
C ASP A 389 -45.34 1.98 -10.40
N LEU A 390 -45.27 3.04 -11.23
CA LEU A 390 -44.36 4.14 -10.99
C LEU A 390 -44.78 5.01 -9.81
N PRO A 391 -43.83 5.48 -8.99
CA PRO A 391 -44.09 6.52 -8.02
C PRO A 391 -44.75 7.74 -8.69
N ALA A 392 -45.78 8.31 -8.05
CA ALA A 392 -46.44 9.54 -8.51
C ALA A 392 -45.50 10.69 -8.96
N PRO A 393 -44.35 10.96 -8.29
CA PRO A 393 -43.40 11.97 -8.77
C PRO A 393 -42.79 11.61 -10.13
N ASP A 394 -42.43 10.34 -10.38
CA ASP A 394 -41.85 9.90 -11.66
C ASP A 394 -42.89 9.96 -12.79
N GLN A 395 -44.15 9.64 -12.49
CA GLN A 395 -45.24 9.80 -13.46
C GLN A 395 -45.41 11.27 -13.87
N LYS A 396 -45.40 12.19 -12.91
CA LYS A 396 -45.52 13.63 -13.18
C LYS A 396 -44.33 14.15 -13.98
N VAL A 397 -43.11 13.73 -13.63
CA VAL A 397 -41.88 14.07 -14.35
C VAL A 397 -41.95 13.55 -15.79
N LEU A 398 -42.34 12.29 -15.98
CA LEU A 398 -42.45 11.68 -17.30
C LEU A 398 -43.49 12.41 -18.15
N THR A 399 -44.68 12.69 -17.63
CA THR A 399 -45.71 13.46 -18.34
C THR A 399 -45.20 14.86 -18.70
N ALA A 400 -44.50 15.54 -17.78
CA ALA A 400 -43.92 16.85 -18.08
C ALA A 400 -42.87 16.76 -19.20
N LEU A 401 -41.99 15.76 -19.15
CA LEU A 401 -40.94 15.52 -20.14
C LEU A 401 -41.52 15.16 -21.53
N LEU A 402 -42.46 14.22 -21.59
CA LEU A 402 -43.10 13.77 -22.84
C LEU A 402 -43.85 14.91 -23.55
N ASN A 403 -44.38 15.86 -22.78
CA ASN A 403 -45.06 17.05 -23.31
C ASN A 403 -44.11 18.10 -23.88
N GLN A 404 -42.78 17.97 -23.69
CA GLN A 404 -41.80 18.87 -24.29
C GLN A 404 -41.56 18.54 -25.76
N ARG A 405 -42.46 18.98 -26.64
CA ARG A 405 -42.31 18.82 -28.10
C ARG A 405 -41.03 19.44 -28.65
N ALA A 406 -40.55 20.53 -28.02
CA ALA A 406 -39.28 21.16 -28.37
C ALA A 406 -38.09 20.22 -28.13
N LEU A 407 -38.07 19.49 -27.01
CA LEU A 407 -37.05 18.50 -26.73
C LEU A 407 -37.06 17.38 -27.77
N LEU A 408 -38.23 16.81 -28.08
CA LEU A 408 -38.33 15.75 -29.11
C LEU A 408 -37.83 16.22 -30.48
N GLY A 409 -38.22 17.42 -30.92
CA GLY A 409 -37.78 17.98 -32.19
C GLY A 409 -36.25 18.22 -32.23
N SER A 410 -35.69 18.75 -31.14
CA SER A 410 -34.25 18.91 -31.00
C SER A 410 -33.51 17.57 -30.91
N MET A 411 -34.08 16.56 -30.25
CA MET A 411 -33.52 15.21 -30.19
C MET A 411 -33.53 14.59 -31.58
N ALA A 412 -34.65 14.57 -32.29
CA ALA A 412 -34.72 13.97 -33.64
C ALA A 412 -33.71 14.60 -34.61
N SER A 413 -33.61 15.93 -34.62
CA SER A 413 -32.64 16.65 -35.47
C SER A 413 -31.19 16.43 -35.03
N GLY A 414 -30.87 16.56 -33.75
CA GLY A 414 -29.51 16.38 -33.24
C GLY A 414 -29.02 14.94 -33.34
N LEU A 415 -29.88 13.96 -33.07
CA LEU A 415 -29.58 12.54 -33.23
C LEU A 415 -29.33 12.18 -34.70
N SER A 416 -30.14 12.69 -35.62
CA SER A 416 -29.91 12.53 -37.07
C SER A 416 -28.56 13.12 -37.51
N VAL A 417 -28.22 14.31 -37.00
CA VAL A 417 -26.91 14.94 -37.24
C VAL A 417 -25.76 14.11 -36.69
N LEU A 418 -25.89 13.48 -35.51
CA LEU A 418 -24.86 12.64 -34.90
C LEU A 418 -24.70 11.27 -35.57
N ALA A 419 -25.79 10.69 -36.09
CA ALA A 419 -25.77 9.42 -36.81
C ALA A 419 -25.04 9.55 -38.16
N GLY A 420 -25.18 10.69 -38.83
CA GLY A 420 -24.55 10.91 -40.14
C GLY A 420 -25.02 9.89 -41.17
N GLN A 421 -24.13 9.01 -41.64
CA GLN A 421 -24.44 7.93 -42.58
C GLN A 421 -24.54 6.55 -41.91
N ASP A 422 -24.46 6.49 -40.58
CA ASP A 422 -24.58 5.23 -39.84
C ASP A 422 -26.06 4.81 -39.76
N GLN A 423 -26.47 3.95 -40.69
CA GLN A 423 -27.86 3.48 -40.81
C GLN A 423 -28.37 2.85 -39.50
N SER A 424 -27.49 2.14 -38.78
CA SER A 424 -27.87 1.47 -37.53
C SER A 424 -28.26 2.48 -36.42
N LEU A 425 -27.57 3.62 -36.37
CA LEU A 425 -27.90 4.70 -35.45
C LEU A 425 -29.15 5.45 -35.92
N GLN A 426 -29.31 5.69 -37.22
CA GLN A 426 -30.51 6.33 -37.78
C GLN A 426 -31.78 5.53 -37.44
N ASP A 427 -31.80 4.24 -37.77
CA ASP A 427 -32.95 3.34 -37.53
C ASP A 427 -33.34 3.38 -36.04
N ARG A 428 -32.35 3.28 -35.15
CA ARG A 428 -32.56 3.34 -33.70
C ARG A 428 -33.16 4.67 -33.24
N TYR A 429 -32.70 5.79 -33.78
CA TYR A 429 -33.21 7.12 -33.41
C TYR A 429 -34.62 7.37 -33.92
N GLU A 430 -34.96 6.84 -35.09
CA GLU A 430 -36.31 6.86 -35.64
C GLU A 430 -37.28 6.01 -34.80
N ASP A 431 -36.86 4.79 -34.42
CA ASP A 431 -37.62 3.91 -33.52
C ASP A 431 -37.88 4.56 -32.16
N PHE A 432 -36.87 5.24 -31.61
CA PHE A 432 -37.03 6.00 -30.37
C PHE A 432 -38.02 7.16 -30.52
N ALA A 433 -37.95 7.94 -31.60
CA ALA A 433 -38.87 9.04 -31.86
C ALA A 433 -40.31 8.56 -32.00
N ALA A 434 -40.53 7.43 -32.69
CA ALA A 434 -41.84 6.79 -32.79
C ALA A 434 -42.35 6.36 -31.41
N THR A 435 -41.49 5.71 -30.62
CA THR A 435 -41.82 5.29 -29.25
C THR A 435 -42.19 6.46 -28.35
N TRP A 436 -41.45 7.58 -28.44
CA TRP A 436 -41.74 8.80 -27.69
C TRP A 436 -43.09 9.40 -28.07
N LEU A 437 -43.41 9.47 -29.36
CA LEU A 437 -44.69 9.99 -29.84
C LEU A 437 -45.87 9.15 -29.34
N ASP A 438 -45.73 7.82 -29.31
CA ASP A 438 -46.77 6.95 -28.78
C ASP A 438 -46.95 7.09 -27.27
N LEU A 439 -45.85 7.26 -26.54
CA LEU A 439 -45.89 7.61 -25.12
C LEU A 439 -46.58 8.95 -24.87
N ALA A 440 -46.24 9.97 -25.66
CA ALA A 440 -46.84 11.30 -25.55
C ALA A 440 -48.34 11.33 -25.90
N LYS A 441 -48.83 10.42 -26.75
CA LYS A 441 -50.28 10.26 -27.01
C LYS A 441 -51.01 9.58 -25.86
N ALA A 442 -50.32 8.68 -25.14
CA ALA A 442 -50.89 7.94 -24.01
C ALA A 442 -50.83 8.75 -22.70
N ALA A 443 -49.90 9.71 -22.60
CA ALA A 443 -49.75 10.63 -21.48
C ALA A 443 -50.84 11.71 -21.51
#